data_AF-A0AAD5FMJ2-F1
#
_entry.id   AF-A0AAD5FMJ2-F1
#
_cell.length_a   1.000
_cell.length_b   1.000
_cell.length_c   1.000
_cell.angle_alpha   90.00
_cell.angle_beta   90.00
_cell.angle_gamma   90.00
#
_symmetry.space_group_name_H-M   'P 1'
#
loop_
_entity.id
_entity.type
_entity.pdbx_description
1 polymer ?
#
loop_
_entity_poly.entity_id
_entity_poly.type
_entity_poly.pdbx_seq_one_letter_code
_entity_poly.pdbx_strand_id
1 'polypeptide(L)'
;MASIGQIIFWSMIVLIFVMAGIIILLLAIAFSVSQGSVVTNTPFPVGNLGKDVMLGCKFQTKTGQISSSVSITWQKDGLTGVVYQYQNNGVHLQDQNPQFKNRVTLFPDVITTGNASLLLRTVRMEDEGVYRCSVTASGVTGSASIRLRVGAFSAPNITRSENNSLAANAPRWLPKPDVTWLDLNGSQLNSSTQFSTLTMGIVQVTSNLQVQVTDGIYTCIIQNALVTALSTATVTGNGVSTTTDFTFNSSPNIMKSHVISTSFILFCMLVR
;
A
#
# COMPACT_ATOMS: atom_id res chain seq x y z
N MET A 1 -71.37 0.16 -11.24
CA MET A 1 -70.97 1.58 -11.23
C MET A 1 -70.39 1.87 -9.86
N ALA A 2 -69.09 2.18 -9.76
CA ALA A 2 -68.51 2.59 -8.49
C ALA A 2 -69.16 3.91 -8.04
N SER A 3 -69.46 4.06 -6.75
CA SER A 3 -69.99 5.34 -6.26
C SER A 3 -68.91 6.41 -6.39
N ILE A 4 -69.33 7.67 -6.61
CA ILE A 4 -68.42 8.82 -6.70
C ILE A 4 -67.48 8.87 -5.48
N GLY A 5 -67.98 8.51 -4.29
CA GLY A 5 -67.19 8.43 -3.06
C GLY A 5 -66.08 7.38 -3.10
N GLN A 6 -66.30 6.20 -3.71
CA GLN A 6 -65.25 5.19 -3.88
C GLN A 6 -64.15 5.66 -4.84
N ILE A 7 -64.52 6.34 -5.93
CA ILE A 7 -63.55 6.87 -6.91
C ILE A 7 -62.63 7.92 -6.24
N ILE A 8 -63.21 8.82 -5.46
CA ILE A 8 -62.46 9.85 -4.71
C ILE A 8 -61.54 9.19 -3.68
N PHE A 9 -62.02 8.18 -2.94
CA PHE A 9 -61.24 7.48 -1.93
C PHE A 9 -60.00 6.79 -2.53
N TRP A 10 -60.17 6.01 -3.61
CA TRP A 10 -59.05 5.36 -4.28
C TRP A 10 -58.11 6.35 -4.97
N SER A 11 -58.64 7.43 -5.54
CA SER A 11 -57.83 8.52 -6.11
C SER A 11 -56.95 9.20 -5.05
N MET A 12 -57.50 9.46 -3.86
CA MET A 12 -56.76 10.05 -2.74
C MET A 12 -55.66 9.11 -2.24
N ILE A 13 -55.93 7.80 -2.14
CA ILE A 13 -54.93 6.80 -1.77
C ILE A 13 -53.79 6.75 -2.80
N VAL A 14 -54.11 6.73 -4.10
CA VAL A 14 -53.09 6.75 -5.17
C VAL A 14 -52.26 8.03 -5.10
N LEU A 15 -52.88 9.18 -4.88
CA LEU A 15 -52.17 10.46 -4.72
C LEU A 15 -51.20 10.45 -3.54
N ILE A 16 -51.60 9.86 -2.39
CA ILE A 16 -50.74 9.72 -1.21
C ILE A 16 -49.51 8.87 -1.54
N PHE A 17 -49.69 7.73 -2.21
CA PHE A 17 -48.55 6.89 -2.59
C PHE A 17 -47.61 7.56 -3.59
N VAL A 18 -48.17 8.30 -4.56
CA VAL A 18 -47.36 9.08 -5.53
C VAL A 18 -46.58 10.18 -4.82
N MET A 19 -47.21 10.95 -3.93
CA MET A 19 -46.54 12.00 -3.18
C MET A 19 -45.48 11.45 -2.21
N ALA A 20 -45.76 10.33 -1.53
CA ALA A 20 -44.78 9.65 -0.69
C ALA A 20 -43.58 9.16 -1.51
N GLY A 21 -43.82 8.58 -2.69
CA GLY A 21 -42.75 8.18 -3.62
C GLY A 21 -41.89 9.36 -4.08
N ILE A 22 -42.50 10.49 -4.41
CA ILE A 22 -41.79 11.72 -4.78
C ILE A 22 -40.96 12.25 -3.61
N ILE A 23 -41.51 12.27 -2.39
CA ILE A 23 -40.78 12.71 -1.19
C ILE A 23 -39.58 11.79 -0.93
N ILE A 24 -39.76 10.46 -1.00
CA ILE A 24 -38.66 9.50 -0.83
C ILE A 24 -37.59 9.70 -1.90
N LEU A 25 -37.98 9.94 -3.16
CA LEU A 25 -37.04 10.22 -4.25
C LEU A 25 -36.28 11.54 -4.02
N LEU A 26 -36.96 12.61 -3.62
CA LEU A 26 -36.35 13.91 -3.31
C LEU A 26 -35.41 13.82 -2.11
N LEU A 27 -35.78 13.08 -1.06
CA LEU A 27 -34.91 12.80 0.07
C LEU A 27 -33.71 11.96 -0.37
N ALA A 28 -33.90 10.91 -1.18
CA ALA A 28 -32.80 10.11 -1.71
C ALA A 28 -31.82 10.96 -2.53
N ILE A 29 -32.29 11.87 -3.38
CA ILE A 29 -31.46 12.79 -4.16
C ILE A 29 -30.79 13.84 -3.25
N ALA A 30 -31.50 14.38 -2.26
CA ALA A 30 -30.95 15.35 -1.31
C ALA A 30 -29.87 14.74 -0.41
N PHE A 31 -30.00 13.46 -0.03
CA PHE A 31 -29.00 12.70 0.72
C PHE A 31 -27.97 12.01 -0.18
N SER A 32 -28.13 12.05 -1.50
CA SER A 32 -27.10 11.68 -2.48
C SER A 32 -25.99 12.73 -2.55
N VAL A 33 -25.68 13.40 -1.44
CA VAL A 33 -24.44 14.16 -1.28
C VAL A 33 -23.33 13.15 -1.35
N SER A 34 -22.79 13.01 -2.54
CA SER A 34 -21.63 12.20 -2.81
C SER A 34 -20.46 12.71 -1.96
N GLN A 35 -20.12 11.93 -0.95
CA GLN A 35 -19.00 12.20 -0.07
C GLN A 35 -17.70 12.04 -0.86
N GLY A 36 -16.69 12.85 -0.52
CA GLY A 36 -15.36 12.69 -1.05
C GLY A 36 -14.71 11.37 -0.57
N SER A 37 -13.55 11.05 -1.11
CA SER A 37 -12.94 9.72 -0.95
C SER A 37 -11.64 9.78 -0.18
N VAL A 38 -11.35 8.70 0.56
CA VAL A 38 -10.04 8.42 1.18
C VAL A 38 -9.46 7.21 0.47
N VAL A 39 -8.25 7.33 -0.06
CA VAL A 39 -7.62 6.32 -0.92
C VAL A 39 -6.14 6.14 -0.57
N THR A 40 -5.60 4.98 -0.93
CA THR A 40 -4.16 4.71 -0.92
C THR A 40 -3.73 4.23 -2.30
N ASN A 41 -2.63 4.77 -2.80
CA ASN A 41 -2.01 4.31 -4.05
C ASN A 41 -0.97 3.22 -3.78
N THR A 42 -0.68 2.96 -2.50
CA THR A 42 0.33 2.01 -2.03
C THR A 42 -0.30 1.09 -0.97
N PRO A 43 -1.22 0.18 -1.36
CA PRO A 43 -1.89 -0.69 -0.39
C PRO A 43 -0.97 -1.72 0.26
N PHE A 44 0.16 -2.06 -0.37
CA PHE A 44 1.12 -3.07 0.10
C PHE A 44 2.56 -2.54 0.09
N PRO A 45 2.91 -1.47 0.83
CA PRO A 45 4.28 -0.97 0.86
C PRO A 45 5.22 -2.00 1.48
N VAL A 46 6.48 -1.98 1.05
CA VAL A 46 7.55 -2.81 1.62
C VAL A 46 8.47 -1.91 2.44
N GLY A 47 8.57 -2.16 3.74
CA GLY A 47 9.51 -1.48 4.62
C GLY A 47 10.84 -2.22 4.69
N ASN A 48 11.95 -1.51 4.45
CA ASN A 48 13.30 -2.05 4.64
C ASN A 48 13.72 -1.90 6.10
N LEU A 49 14.15 -2.99 6.74
CA LEU A 49 14.58 -2.99 8.13
C LEU A 49 15.63 -1.90 8.42
N GLY A 50 15.34 -1.10 9.45
CA GLY A 50 16.16 0.02 9.89
C GLY A 50 16.10 1.27 8.99
N LYS A 51 15.27 1.27 7.95
CA LYS A 51 15.02 2.43 7.09
C LYS A 51 13.62 2.99 7.32
N ASP A 52 13.33 4.14 6.75
CA ASP A 52 12.03 4.79 6.86
C ASP A 52 11.11 4.32 5.75
N VAL A 53 9.79 4.30 6.01
CA VAL A 53 8.76 3.95 5.02
C VAL A 53 7.60 4.93 5.09
N MET A 54 7.04 5.27 3.93
CA MET A 54 5.85 6.09 3.81
C MET A 54 4.61 5.19 3.65
N LEU A 55 3.62 5.37 4.52
CA LEU A 55 2.30 4.78 4.36
C LEU A 55 1.38 5.81 3.69
N GLY A 56 1.11 5.60 2.40
CA GLY A 56 0.35 6.54 1.59
C GLY A 56 -1.13 6.58 1.96
N CYS A 57 -1.64 7.78 2.25
CA CYS A 57 -3.07 8.03 2.44
C CYS A 57 -3.41 9.42 1.88
N LYS A 58 -4.35 9.46 0.94
CA LYS A 58 -4.83 10.70 0.31
C LYS A 58 -6.33 10.80 0.46
N PHE A 59 -6.83 12.01 0.59
CA PHE A 59 -8.25 12.29 0.65
C PHE A 59 -8.59 13.50 -0.21
N GLN A 60 -9.78 13.50 -0.79
CA GLN A 60 -10.23 14.58 -1.66
C GLN A 60 -11.71 14.84 -1.44
N THR A 61 -12.09 16.12 -1.36
CA THR A 61 -13.49 16.56 -1.36
C THR A 61 -13.97 16.70 -2.81
N LYS A 62 -15.28 16.58 -3.06
CA LYS A 62 -15.84 16.79 -4.40
C LYS A 62 -15.65 18.22 -4.93
N THR A 63 -15.62 19.20 -4.03
CA THR A 63 -15.39 20.61 -4.37
C THR A 63 -13.91 20.93 -4.58
N GLY A 64 -13.00 19.98 -4.29
CA GLY A 64 -11.55 20.20 -4.31
C GLY A 64 -11.04 21.16 -3.22
N GLN A 65 -11.94 21.73 -2.41
CA GLN A 65 -11.62 22.64 -1.34
C GLN A 65 -11.70 21.92 0.00
N ILE A 66 -10.60 21.94 0.77
CA ILE A 66 -10.51 21.42 2.13
C ILE A 66 -10.56 22.63 3.06
N SER A 67 -11.76 23.14 3.32
CA SER A 67 -11.95 24.45 4.00
C SER A 67 -12.27 24.34 5.50
N SER A 68 -11.95 23.23 6.18
CA SER A 68 -12.39 23.01 7.56
C SER A 68 -11.49 22.07 8.36
N SER A 69 -11.69 22.04 9.69
CA SER A 69 -11.02 21.16 10.65
C SER A 69 -10.93 19.73 10.15
N VAL A 70 -9.70 19.26 9.92
CA VAL A 70 -9.42 17.89 9.50
C VAL A 70 -9.08 17.05 10.72
N SER A 71 -9.71 15.87 10.82
CA SER A 71 -9.34 14.83 11.76
C SER A 71 -8.73 13.66 11.00
N ILE A 72 -7.50 13.27 11.34
CA ILE A 72 -6.79 12.12 10.79
C ILE A 72 -6.39 11.22 11.95
N THR A 73 -6.77 9.95 11.86
CA THR A 73 -6.39 8.93 12.84
C THR A 73 -5.76 7.76 12.12
N TRP A 74 -4.54 7.42 12.52
CA TRP A 74 -3.85 6.21 12.12
C TRP A 74 -3.93 5.16 13.22
N GLN A 75 -4.34 3.95 12.86
CA GLN A 75 -4.43 2.80 13.76
C GLN A 75 -3.72 1.61 13.12
N LYS A 76 -3.24 0.67 13.95
CA LYS A 76 -2.73 -0.63 13.51
C LYS A 76 -3.63 -1.71 14.08
N ASP A 77 -4.08 -2.64 13.24
CA ASP A 77 -4.93 -3.75 13.68
C ASP A 77 -4.18 -4.62 14.70
N GLY A 78 -4.89 -5.03 15.76
CA GLY A 78 -4.33 -5.87 16.83
C GLY A 78 -3.49 -5.12 17.88
N LEU A 79 -3.40 -3.78 17.80
CA LEU A 79 -2.76 -2.96 18.84
C LEU A 79 -3.76 -2.05 19.55
N THR A 80 -3.57 -1.85 20.84
CA THR A 80 -4.29 -0.87 21.65
C THR A 80 -3.68 0.52 21.48
N GLY A 81 -4.51 1.56 21.48
CA GLY A 81 -4.07 2.95 21.24
C GLY A 81 -3.89 3.27 19.76
N VAL A 82 -3.61 4.54 19.46
CA VAL A 82 -3.43 5.03 18.09
C VAL A 82 -1.96 4.98 17.67
N VAL A 83 -1.70 4.83 16.37
CA VAL A 83 -0.36 5.03 15.80
C VAL A 83 -0.06 6.53 15.79
N TYR A 84 -1.00 7.34 15.30
CA TYR A 84 -0.89 8.79 15.23
C TYR A 84 -2.28 9.41 15.16
N GLN A 85 -2.48 10.60 15.76
CA GLN A 85 -3.74 11.33 15.63
C GLN A 85 -3.48 12.84 15.48
N TYR A 86 -4.22 13.43 14.55
CA TYR A 86 -4.23 14.85 14.24
C TYR A 86 -5.68 15.34 14.22
N GLN A 87 -5.99 16.37 14.99
CA GLN A 87 -7.34 16.91 15.13
C GLN A 87 -7.25 18.40 15.49
N ASN A 88 -8.25 19.20 15.13
CA ASN A 88 -8.31 20.63 15.52
C ASN A 88 -7.02 21.42 15.22
N ASN A 89 -6.41 21.17 14.07
CA ASN A 89 -5.13 21.76 13.63
C ASN A 89 -3.93 21.47 14.54
N GLY A 90 -3.99 20.37 15.31
CA GLY A 90 -2.96 20.01 16.27
C GLY A 90 -2.75 18.50 16.40
N VAL A 91 -1.56 18.17 16.89
CA VAL A 91 -1.15 16.78 17.17
C VAL A 91 -1.72 16.34 18.52
N HIS A 92 -2.41 15.20 18.54
CA HIS A 92 -3.06 14.64 19.74
C HIS A 92 -2.50 13.24 19.99
N LEU A 93 -1.56 13.07 20.94
CA LEU A 93 -0.83 11.80 21.14
C LEU A 93 -1.00 11.22 22.56
N GLN A 94 -2.06 11.60 23.28
CA GLN A 94 -2.31 11.09 24.64
C GLN A 94 -2.52 9.57 24.64
N ASP A 95 -3.27 9.04 23.68
CA ASP A 95 -3.54 7.61 23.52
C ASP A 95 -2.59 6.92 22.52
N GLN A 96 -1.43 7.53 22.22
CA GLN A 96 -0.48 6.95 21.27
C GLN A 96 0.14 5.67 21.84
N ASN A 97 0.11 4.60 21.03
CA ASN A 97 0.77 3.36 21.38
C ASN A 97 2.31 3.59 21.49
N PRO A 98 2.95 3.13 22.58
CA PRO A 98 4.38 3.36 22.83
C PRO A 98 5.33 2.90 21.71
N GLN A 99 4.94 1.88 20.92
CA GLN A 99 5.75 1.37 19.79
C GLN A 99 6.04 2.44 18.73
N PHE A 100 5.17 3.44 18.60
CA PHE A 100 5.24 4.46 17.55
C PHE A 100 5.75 5.82 18.06
N LYS A 101 5.92 5.98 19.37
CA LYS A 101 6.37 7.23 19.97
C LYS A 101 7.71 7.66 19.36
N ASN A 102 7.79 8.92 18.93
CA ASN A 102 8.95 9.53 18.24
C ASN A 102 9.37 8.89 16.91
N ARG A 103 8.60 7.92 16.40
CA ARG A 103 8.91 7.20 15.15
C ARG A 103 7.97 7.55 14.01
N VAL A 104 6.83 8.18 14.28
CA VAL A 104 5.85 8.51 13.25
C VAL A 104 5.59 10.01 13.17
N THR A 105 5.31 10.49 11.96
CA THR A 105 4.89 11.87 11.73
C THR A 105 3.96 11.97 10.52
N LEU A 106 3.01 12.91 10.61
CA LEU A 106 2.31 13.44 9.44
C LEU A 106 3.02 14.70 8.93
N PHE A 107 2.49 15.28 7.85
CA PHE A 107 3.01 16.49 7.20
C PHE A 107 1.94 17.58 7.20
N PRO A 108 1.85 18.42 8.25
CA PRO A 108 0.78 19.40 8.39
C PRO A 108 0.59 20.32 7.17
N ASP A 109 1.69 20.74 6.55
CA ASP A 109 1.70 21.67 5.41
C ASP A 109 0.96 21.14 4.16
N VAL A 110 0.83 19.82 4.03
CA VAL A 110 0.18 19.18 2.88
C VAL A 110 -1.16 18.53 3.23
N ILE A 111 -1.61 18.60 4.50
CA ILE A 111 -2.94 18.11 4.89
C ILE A 111 -4.03 18.89 4.16
N THR A 112 -3.86 20.21 4.01
CA THR A 112 -4.79 21.10 3.27
C THR A 112 -4.89 20.75 1.78
N THR A 113 -3.91 20.03 1.25
CA THR A 113 -3.91 19.51 -0.13
C THR A 113 -4.45 18.08 -0.23
N GLY A 114 -4.95 17.50 0.86
CA GLY A 114 -5.53 16.16 0.87
C GLY A 114 -4.52 15.05 1.14
N ASN A 115 -3.36 15.34 1.73
CA ASN A 115 -2.35 14.34 2.04
C ASN A 115 -2.31 14.02 3.54
N ALA A 116 -2.72 12.80 3.89
CA ALA A 116 -2.73 12.26 5.24
C ALA A 116 -1.69 11.14 5.43
N SER A 117 -0.67 11.09 4.56
CA SER A 117 0.35 10.03 4.57
C SER A 117 1.23 10.10 5.83
N LEU A 118 1.57 8.92 6.34
CA LEU A 118 2.35 8.75 7.57
C LEU A 118 3.76 8.28 7.24
N LEU A 119 4.77 9.01 7.71
CA LEU A 119 6.14 8.54 7.72
C LEU A 119 6.39 7.71 8.97
N LEU A 120 6.80 6.46 8.80
CA LEU A 120 7.27 5.58 9.89
C LEU A 120 8.79 5.43 9.79
N ARG A 121 9.49 5.80 10.85
CA ARG A 121 10.96 5.79 10.93
C ARG A 121 11.51 4.50 11.48
N THR A 122 12.65 4.09 10.94
CA THR A 122 13.45 2.94 11.43
C THR A 122 12.58 1.68 11.56
N VAL A 123 12.03 1.20 10.44
CA VAL A 123 11.14 0.04 10.37
C VAL A 123 11.73 -1.16 11.09
N ARG A 124 10.88 -1.85 11.85
CA ARG A 124 11.18 -3.06 12.62
C ARG A 124 10.24 -4.19 12.20
N MET A 125 10.57 -5.43 12.55
CA MET A 125 9.74 -6.59 12.23
C MET A 125 8.34 -6.47 12.85
N GLU A 126 8.23 -5.90 14.05
CA GLU A 126 6.96 -5.74 14.76
C GLU A 126 6.05 -4.67 14.14
N ASP A 127 6.57 -3.88 13.20
CA ASP A 127 5.76 -2.91 12.47
C ASP A 127 4.96 -3.57 11.34
N GLU A 128 5.29 -4.79 10.91
CA GLU A 128 4.51 -5.53 9.92
C GLU A 128 3.04 -5.66 10.38
N GLY A 129 2.11 -5.45 9.44
CA GLY A 129 0.69 -5.58 9.72
C GLY A 129 -0.20 -4.64 8.91
N VAL A 130 -1.47 -4.61 9.29
CA VAL A 130 -2.49 -3.77 8.65
C VAL A 130 -2.65 -2.48 9.42
N TYR A 131 -2.55 -1.37 8.71
CA TYR A 131 -2.75 -0.01 9.18
C TYR A 131 -4.00 0.57 8.55
N ARG A 132 -4.68 1.43 9.28
CA ARG A 132 -5.89 2.11 8.84
C ARG A 132 -5.73 3.60 9.00
N CYS A 133 -5.84 4.32 7.89
CA CYS A 133 -5.92 5.77 7.85
C CYS A 133 -7.39 6.17 7.81
N SER A 134 -7.92 6.79 8.85
CA SER A 134 -9.28 7.31 8.89
C SER A 134 -9.25 8.83 8.81
N VAL A 135 -10.03 9.41 7.91
CA VAL A 135 -10.08 10.86 7.70
C VAL A 135 -11.53 11.33 7.80
N THR A 136 -11.72 12.40 8.56
CA THR A 136 -12.98 13.14 8.64
C THR A 136 -12.69 14.62 8.40
N ALA A 137 -13.34 15.19 7.40
CA ALA A 137 -13.29 16.60 7.03
C ALA A 137 -14.65 17.01 6.42
N SER A 138 -14.88 18.31 6.19
CA SER A 138 -16.12 18.75 5.53
C SER A 138 -16.26 18.08 4.16
N GLY A 139 -17.36 17.35 3.97
CA GLY A 139 -17.64 16.61 2.73
C GLY A 139 -16.81 15.35 2.52
N VAL A 140 -16.00 14.88 3.47
CA VAL A 140 -15.24 13.62 3.39
C VAL A 140 -15.31 12.88 4.73
N THR A 141 -15.81 11.66 4.71
CA THR A 141 -15.63 10.70 5.80
C THR A 141 -15.28 9.35 5.20
N GLY A 142 -14.12 8.81 5.54
CA GLY A 142 -13.70 7.53 4.98
C GLY A 142 -12.42 7.00 5.60
N SER A 143 -12.01 5.82 5.14
CA SER A 143 -10.75 5.23 5.54
C SER A 143 -10.08 4.45 4.41
N ALA A 144 -8.76 4.31 4.49
CA ALA A 144 -7.96 3.46 3.63
C ALA A 144 -7.15 2.48 4.47
N SER A 145 -7.06 1.23 4.02
CA SER A 145 -6.28 0.17 4.66
C SER A 145 -4.98 -0.08 3.91
N ILE A 146 -3.88 -0.17 4.63
CA ILE A 146 -2.53 -0.39 4.11
C ILE A 146 -1.93 -1.59 4.83
N ARG A 147 -1.45 -2.60 4.12
CA ARG A 147 -0.73 -3.75 4.70
C ARG A 147 0.77 -3.58 4.50
N LEU A 148 1.45 -3.03 5.51
CA LEU A 148 2.91 -2.94 5.52
C LEU A 148 3.51 -4.35 5.61
N ARG A 149 4.37 -4.69 4.65
CA ARG A 149 5.22 -5.89 4.67
C ARG A 149 6.64 -5.47 5.02
N VAL A 150 7.35 -6.27 5.80
CA VAL A 150 8.70 -5.91 6.25
C VAL A 150 9.71 -6.94 5.72
N GLY A 151 10.83 -6.44 5.22
CA GLY A 151 11.95 -7.25 4.76
C GLY A 151 13.27 -6.53 4.91
N ALA A 152 14.35 -7.20 4.53
CA ALA A 152 15.67 -6.59 4.39
C ALA A 152 16.10 -6.72 2.93
N PHE A 153 16.69 -5.67 2.38
CA PHE A 153 17.30 -5.69 1.06
C PHE A 153 18.39 -4.62 0.96
N SER A 154 19.41 -4.92 0.16
CA SER A 154 20.55 -4.05 -0.09
C SER A 154 21.03 -4.25 -1.52
N ALA A 155 21.49 -3.18 -2.15
CA ALA A 155 22.12 -3.27 -3.46
C ALA A 155 23.39 -4.14 -3.34
N PRO A 156 23.63 -5.07 -4.28
CA PRO A 156 24.87 -5.81 -4.31
C PRO A 156 26.04 -4.87 -4.67
N ASN A 157 27.16 -5.04 -4.00
CA ASN A 157 28.43 -4.54 -4.51
C ASN A 157 28.96 -5.56 -5.53
N ILE A 158 29.11 -5.15 -6.79
CA ILE A 158 29.61 -6.01 -7.86
C ILE A 158 31.07 -5.66 -8.13
N THR A 159 31.94 -6.65 -7.98
CA THR A 159 33.39 -6.51 -8.16
C THR A 159 33.91 -7.51 -9.17
N ARG A 160 34.95 -7.14 -9.92
CA ARG A 160 35.69 -8.06 -10.78
C ARG A 160 36.79 -8.76 -9.97
N SER A 161 36.80 -10.08 -9.99
CA SER A 161 37.83 -10.90 -9.35
C SER A 161 39.05 -11.08 -10.26
N GLU A 162 40.18 -11.51 -9.69
CA GLU A 162 41.46 -11.71 -10.41
C GLU A 162 41.36 -12.71 -11.56
N ASN A 163 40.49 -13.71 -11.43
CA ASN A 163 40.18 -14.66 -12.49
C ASN A 163 39.22 -14.07 -13.54
N ASN A 164 39.13 -12.74 -13.71
CA ASN A 164 38.26 -12.09 -14.67
C ASN A 164 36.80 -12.55 -14.60
N SER A 165 36.27 -12.78 -13.40
CA SER A 165 34.86 -13.07 -13.15
C SER A 165 34.20 -11.93 -12.37
N LEU A 166 32.88 -11.90 -12.30
CA LEU A 166 32.14 -10.96 -11.44
C LEU A 166 31.64 -11.67 -10.18
N ALA A 167 31.76 -10.98 -9.06
CA ALA A 167 31.19 -11.37 -7.79
C ALA A 167 30.21 -10.30 -7.31
N ALA A 168 29.01 -10.70 -6.90
CA ALA A 168 28.03 -9.85 -6.26
C ALA A 168 27.97 -10.17 -4.77
N ASN A 169 28.15 -9.14 -3.94
CA ASN A 169 28.00 -9.24 -2.49
C ASN A 169 26.88 -8.32 -2.00
N ALA A 170 25.77 -8.88 -1.52
CA ALA A 170 24.65 -8.13 -0.97
C ALA A 170 24.48 -8.46 0.53
N PRO A 171 24.74 -7.50 1.44
CA PRO A 171 24.89 -7.80 2.87
C PRO A 171 23.60 -8.15 3.61
N ARG A 172 22.42 -7.73 3.14
CA ARG A 172 21.18 -7.90 3.91
C ARG A 172 19.99 -8.25 3.04
N TRP A 173 19.52 -9.48 3.14
CA TRP A 173 18.32 -9.96 2.47
C TRP A 173 17.40 -10.76 3.41
N LEU A 174 16.11 -10.43 3.39
CA LEU A 174 15.05 -11.16 4.08
C LEU A 174 13.71 -10.87 3.37
N PRO A 175 12.91 -11.89 2.97
CA PRO A 175 13.24 -13.32 2.97
C PRO A 175 14.49 -13.67 2.15
N LYS A 176 15.00 -14.90 2.34
CA LYS A 176 16.10 -15.44 1.52
C LYS A 176 15.76 -15.28 0.02
N PRO A 177 16.67 -14.71 -0.79
CA PRO A 177 16.40 -14.45 -2.20
C PRO A 177 16.96 -15.54 -3.11
N ASP A 178 16.50 -15.51 -4.36
CA ASP A 178 17.14 -16.16 -5.50
C ASP A 178 18.06 -15.16 -6.22
N VAL A 179 19.10 -15.69 -6.87
CA VAL A 179 20.08 -14.88 -7.61
C VAL A 179 20.25 -15.43 -9.01
N THR A 180 20.12 -14.55 -10.00
CA THR A 180 20.30 -14.87 -11.42
C THR A 180 21.26 -13.89 -12.05
N TRP A 181 22.15 -14.38 -12.92
CA TRP A 181 23.00 -13.55 -13.75
C TRP A 181 22.62 -13.68 -15.21
N LEU A 182 22.57 -12.56 -15.93
CA LEU A 182 22.27 -12.51 -17.35
C LEU A 182 23.39 -11.78 -18.11
N ASP A 183 23.61 -12.19 -19.35
CA ASP A 183 24.42 -11.43 -20.31
C ASP A 183 23.63 -10.26 -20.94
N LEU A 184 24.25 -9.55 -21.88
CA LEU A 184 23.63 -8.43 -22.62
C LEU A 184 22.37 -8.86 -23.38
N ASN A 185 22.29 -10.11 -23.83
CA ASN A 185 21.15 -10.64 -24.59
C ASN A 185 20.02 -11.16 -23.68
N GLY A 186 20.20 -11.10 -22.36
CA GLY A 186 19.27 -11.66 -21.38
C GLY A 186 19.41 -13.18 -21.20
N SER A 187 20.46 -13.80 -21.72
CA SER A 187 20.71 -15.24 -21.53
C SER A 187 21.32 -15.49 -20.15
N GLN A 188 20.82 -16.52 -19.47
CA GLN A 188 21.27 -16.86 -18.13
C GLN A 188 22.69 -17.43 -18.13
N LEU A 189 23.52 -16.92 -17.21
CA LEU A 189 24.91 -17.32 -17.01
C LEU A 189 25.04 -18.24 -15.79
N ASN A 190 25.96 -19.21 -15.87
CA ASN A 190 26.28 -20.09 -14.76
C ASN A 190 26.95 -19.32 -13.61
N SER A 191 26.44 -19.51 -12.40
CA SER A 191 26.93 -18.86 -11.18
C SER A 191 26.82 -19.78 -9.96
N SER A 192 27.64 -19.50 -8.95
CA SER A 192 27.57 -20.16 -7.64
C SER A 192 27.17 -19.14 -6.59
N THR A 193 26.05 -19.39 -5.93
CA THR A 193 25.50 -18.51 -4.89
C THR A 193 25.59 -19.17 -3.52
N GLN A 194 26.15 -18.44 -2.57
CA GLN A 194 26.28 -18.82 -1.18
C GLN A 194 25.55 -17.83 -0.29
N PHE A 195 25.08 -18.32 0.85
CA PHE A 195 24.36 -17.52 1.84
C PHE A 195 25.00 -17.71 3.20
N SER A 196 25.33 -16.61 3.87
CA SER A 196 25.68 -16.61 5.29
C SER A 196 24.51 -16.05 6.10
N THR A 197 24.09 -16.78 7.12
CA THR A 197 22.97 -16.36 7.97
C THR A 197 23.46 -15.43 9.06
N LEU A 198 22.78 -14.31 9.21
CA LEU A 198 23.00 -13.30 10.25
C LEU A 198 21.88 -13.40 11.30
N THR A 199 21.79 -12.40 12.18
CA THR A 199 20.72 -12.30 13.19
C THR A 199 19.34 -12.12 12.56
N MET A 200 18.30 -12.64 13.23
CA MET A 200 16.89 -12.47 12.84
C MET A 200 16.54 -13.02 11.44
N GLY A 201 17.28 -14.03 10.97
CA GLY A 201 17.01 -14.69 9.68
C GLY A 201 17.44 -13.91 8.45
N ILE A 202 18.08 -12.74 8.61
CA ILE A 202 18.68 -11.99 7.52
C ILE A 202 19.85 -12.80 6.95
N VAL A 203 19.95 -12.89 5.63
CA VAL A 203 21.09 -13.52 4.95
C VAL A 203 21.94 -12.50 4.22
N GLN A 204 23.24 -12.69 4.23
CA GLN A 204 24.15 -12.07 3.27
C GLN A 204 24.30 -12.99 2.07
N VAL A 205 24.25 -12.40 0.88
CA VAL A 205 24.31 -13.09 -0.41
C VAL A 205 25.69 -12.86 -1.01
N THR A 206 26.35 -13.94 -1.40
CA THR A 206 27.59 -13.89 -2.19
C THR A 206 27.41 -14.77 -3.41
N SER A 207 27.40 -14.18 -4.60
CA SER A 207 27.23 -14.89 -5.86
C SER A 207 28.40 -14.63 -6.79
N ASN A 208 29.01 -15.69 -7.30
CA ASN A 208 30.17 -15.61 -8.18
C ASN A 208 29.81 -16.20 -9.55
N LEU A 209 30.07 -15.45 -10.62
CA LEU A 209 29.99 -16.00 -11.97
C LEU A 209 31.05 -17.10 -12.14
N GLN A 210 30.68 -18.18 -12.83
CA GLN A 210 31.58 -19.30 -13.13
C GLN A 210 32.17 -19.19 -14.55
N VAL A 211 32.00 -18.04 -15.18
CA VAL A 211 32.46 -17.75 -16.54
C VAL A 211 33.38 -16.54 -16.53
N GLN A 212 34.30 -16.49 -17.48
CA GLN A 212 35.15 -15.32 -17.71
C GLN A 212 34.32 -14.19 -18.33
N VAL A 213 34.44 -12.98 -17.81
CA VAL A 213 33.75 -11.80 -18.34
C VAL A 213 34.68 -10.98 -19.24
N THR A 214 34.10 -10.42 -20.30
CA THR A 214 34.74 -9.47 -21.20
C THR A 214 34.19 -8.07 -20.92
N ASP A 215 34.68 -7.08 -21.65
CA ASP A 215 34.07 -5.76 -21.64
C ASP A 215 32.64 -5.87 -22.19
N GLY A 216 31.70 -5.23 -21.50
CA GLY A 216 30.28 -5.40 -21.77
C GLY A 216 29.38 -5.12 -20.58
N ILE A 217 28.11 -5.52 -20.71
CA ILE A 217 27.08 -5.31 -19.70
C ILE A 217 26.61 -6.66 -19.20
N TYR A 218 26.54 -6.78 -17.87
CA TYR A 218 26.05 -7.96 -17.17
C TYR A 218 24.96 -7.53 -16.19
N THR A 219 23.96 -8.38 -16.02
CA THR A 219 22.85 -8.09 -15.11
C THR A 219 22.84 -9.11 -13.98
N CYS A 220 22.87 -8.64 -12.73
CA CYS A 220 22.63 -9.46 -11.55
C CYS A 220 21.25 -9.13 -11.00
N ILE A 221 20.39 -10.14 -10.90
CA ILE A 221 19.06 -10.04 -10.34
C ILE A 221 19.06 -10.77 -9.01
N ILE A 222 18.82 -10.05 -7.91
CA ILE A 222 18.58 -10.65 -6.60
C ILE A 222 17.13 -10.38 -6.24
N GLN A 223 16.32 -11.40 -5.97
CA GLN A 223 14.90 -11.19 -5.74
C GLN A 223 14.26 -12.17 -4.76
N ASN A 224 13.19 -11.73 -4.12
CA ASN A 224 12.30 -12.56 -3.32
C ASN A 224 10.84 -12.12 -3.52
N ALA A 225 9.93 -12.67 -2.72
CA ALA A 225 8.50 -12.36 -2.83
C ALA A 225 8.13 -10.87 -2.58
N LEU A 226 9.01 -10.08 -1.98
CA LEU A 226 8.77 -8.67 -1.63
C LEU A 226 9.40 -7.71 -2.64
N VAL A 227 10.64 -7.98 -3.05
CA VAL A 227 11.48 -7.03 -3.79
C VAL A 227 12.40 -7.73 -4.79
N THR A 228 12.58 -7.11 -5.95
CA THR A 228 13.58 -7.45 -6.95
C THR A 228 14.60 -6.31 -7.03
N ALA A 229 15.88 -6.63 -6.84
CA ALA A 229 17.00 -5.74 -7.08
C ALA A 229 17.62 -6.10 -8.44
N LEU A 230 17.45 -5.23 -9.42
CA LEU A 230 18.02 -5.34 -10.76
C LEU A 230 19.31 -4.53 -10.80
N SER A 231 20.46 -5.20 -10.84
CA SER A 231 21.76 -4.54 -10.85
C SER A 231 22.45 -4.72 -12.18
N THR A 232 22.72 -3.60 -12.86
CA THR A 232 23.44 -3.57 -14.14
C THR A 232 24.91 -3.25 -13.85
N ALA A 233 25.80 -4.16 -14.21
CA ALA A 233 27.24 -4.02 -14.12
C ALA A 233 27.82 -3.75 -15.52
N THR A 234 28.49 -2.61 -15.68
CA THR A 234 29.23 -2.26 -16.89
C THR A 234 30.71 -2.50 -16.65
N VAL A 235 31.29 -3.37 -17.46
CA VAL A 235 32.67 -3.81 -17.36
C VAL A 235 33.48 -3.14 -18.46
N THR A 236 34.56 -2.43 -18.09
CA THR A 236 35.45 -1.73 -19.02
C THR A 236 36.90 -1.90 -18.58
N GLY A 237 37.68 -2.69 -19.32
CA GLY A 237 38.99 -3.17 -18.87
C GLY A 237 38.89 -3.82 -17.49
N ASN A 238 39.62 -3.26 -16.51
CA ASN A 238 39.61 -3.76 -15.13
C ASN A 238 38.53 -3.10 -14.23
N GLY A 239 37.83 -2.09 -14.74
CA GLY A 239 36.82 -1.35 -13.99
C GLY A 239 35.43 -2.00 -14.08
N VAL A 240 34.67 -1.87 -12.99
CA VAL A 240 33.24 -2.22 -12.93
C VAL A 240 32.46 -1.03 -12.39
N SER A 241 31.48 -0.56 -13.16
CA SER A 241 30.47 0.40 -12.71
C SER A 241 29.16 -0.32 -12.47
N THR A 242 28.41 0.02 -11.43
CA THR A 242 27.17 -0.67 -11.07
C THR A 242 26.05 0.30 -10.73
N THR A 243 24.87 0.04 -11.29
CA THR A 243 23.61 0.73 -10.95
C THR A 243 22.58 -0.29 -10.52
N THR A 244 21.84 -0.03 -9.44
CA THR A 244 20.83 -0.95 -8.92
C THR A 244 19.48 -0.26 -8.80
N ASP A 245 18.46 -0.85 -9.41
CA ASP A 245 17.07 -0.44 -9.29
C ASP A 245 16.28 -1.46 -8.46
N PHE A 246 15.37 -0.97 -7.61
CA PHE A 246 14.50 -1.81 -6.80
C PHE A 246 13.06 -1.74 -7.30
N THR A 247 12.44 -2.89 -7.51
CA THR A 247 11.01 -3.01 -7.81
C THR A 247 10.32 -3.81 -6.70
N PHE A 248 9.15 -3.34 -6.27
CA PHE A 248 8.39 -3.94 -5.17
C PHE A 248 7.14 -4.61 -5.69
N ASN A 249 6.88 -5.84 -5.24
CA ASN A 249 5.71 -6.59 -5.70
C ASN A 249 4.42 -5.94 -5.16
N SER A 250 3.52 -5.47 -6.02
CA SER A 250 2.34 -4.71 -5.64
C SER A 250 1.15 -5.54 -5.14
N SER A 251 1.21 -6.89 -5.14
CA SER A 251 0.09 -7.73 -4.67
C SER A 251 0.55 -9.09 -4.13
N PRO A 252 0.08 -9.53 -2.94
CA PRO A 252 -0.12 -10.96 -2.71
C PRO A 252 -1.31 -11.40 -3.59
N ASN A 253 -1.26 -12.61 -4.16
CA ASN A 253 -2.46 -13.23 -4.76
C ASN A 253 -3.51 -13.43 -3.66
N ILE A 254 -4.38 -12.44 -3.44
CA ILE A 254 -5.55 -12.59 -2.57
C ILE A 254 -6.57 -13.35 -3.41
N MET A 255 -6.80 -14.64 -3.09
CA MET A 255 -8.02 -15.32 -3.53
C MET A 255 -9.19 -14.40 -3.19
N LYS A 256 -9.84 -13.86 -4.22
CA LYS A 256 -11.06 -13.08 -4.05
C LYS A 256 -12.07 -14.01 -3.39
N SER A 257 -12.28 -13.85 -2.08
CA SER A 257 -13.43 -14.44 -1.44
C SER A 257 -14.64 -13.80 -2.12
N HIS A 258 -15.39 -14.60 -2.87
CA HIS A 258 -16.69 -14.22 -3.37
C HIS A 258 -17.59 -14.03 -2.14
N VAL A 259 -17.63 -12.80 -1.62
CA VAL A 259 -18.73 -12.37 -0.76
C VAL A 259 -19.94 -12.34 -1.68
N ILE A 260 -20.75 -13.40 -1.62
CA ILE A 260 -22.06 -13.45 -2.25
C ILE A 260 -22.83 -12.27 -1.65
N SER A 261 -23.05 -11.25 -2.47
CA SER A 261 -23.88 -10.10 -2.12
C SER A 261 -25.25 -10.63 -1.73
N THR A 262 -25.58 -10.51 -0.45
CA THR A 262 -26.90 -10.84 0.11
C THR A 262 -28.02 -9.92 -0.41
N SER A 263 -27.69 -8.98 -1.29
CA SER A 263 -28.67 -8.10 -1.95
C SER A 263 -29.55 -8.81 -3.00
N PHE A 264 -29.24 -10.06 -3.40
CA PHE A 264 -30.08 -10.85 -4.32
C PHE A 264 -31.21 -11.63 -3.64
N ILE A 265 -31.24 -11.74 -2.30
CA ILE A 265 -32.25 -12.56 -1.61
C ILE A 265 -33.55 -11.76 -1.34
N LEU A 266 -33.51 -10.42 -1.37
CA LEU A 266 -34.70 -9.61 -1.10
C LEU A 266 -35.63 -9.38 -2.31
N PHE A 267 -35.21 -9.71 -3.54
CA PHE A 267 -36.02 -9.49 -4.74
C PHE A 267 -36.94 -10.67 -5.12
N CYS A 268 -36.81 -11.83 -4.47
CA CYS A 268 -37.63 -13.01 -4.77
C CYS A 268 -38.86 -13.20 -3.87
N MET A 269 -39.10 -12.36 -2.85
CA MET A 269 -40.28 -12.49 -1.97
C MET A 269 -41.40 -11.47 -2.21
N LEU A 270 -41.31 -10.64 -3.26
CA LEU A 270 -42.35 -9.64 -3.60
C LEU A 270 -43.13 -9.95 -4.89
N VAL A 271 -42.97 -11.15 -5.45
CA VAL A 271 -43.85 -11.65 -6.53
C VAL A 271 -44.46 -12.98 -6.08
N ARG A 272 -45.37 -12.91 -5.12
CA ARG A 272 -46.48 -13.86 -5.01
C ARG A 272 -47.67 -13.22 -4.32
#